data_AF-A0A9E2B6E8-F1
#
_entry.id   AF-A0A9E2B6E8-F1
#
_cell.length_a   1.000
_cell.length_b   1.000
_cell.length_c   1.000
_cell.angle_alpha   90.00
_cell.angle_beta   90.00
_cell.angle_gamma   90.00
#
_symmetry.space_group_name_H-M   'P 1'
#
loop_
_entity.id
_entity.type
_entity.pdbx_description
1 polymer ?
#
loop_
_entity_poly.entity_id
_entity_poly.type
_entity_poly.pdbx_seq_one_letter_code
_entity_poly.pdbx_strand_id
1 'polypeptide(L)'
;MNRAWFSLLLTLVLGSALTVVYVKHQSRVLFADLRNIQKQQDQQVIEWGRLQLQNTTLATHSNVESRARKDLKMRLPENVELVRLK
;
A
#
# COMPACT_ATOMS: atom_id res chain seq x y z
N MET A 1 3.86 -6.15 62.08
CA MET A 1 4.53 -5.52 60.92
C MET A 1 4.33 -6.29 59.62
N ASN A 2 4.53 -7.62 59.59
CA ASN A 2 4.51 -8.42 58.34
C ASN A 2 3.17 -8.46 57.59
N ARG A 3 2.02 -8.45 58.28
CA ARG A 3 0.70 -8.50 57.63
C ARG A 3 0.45 -7.33 56.67
N ALA A 4 0.93 -6.12 57.00
CA ALA A 4 0.75 -4.94 56.15
C ALA A 4 1.60 -5.01 54.87
N TRP A 5 2.80 -5.59 54.96
CA TRP A 5 3.66 -5.82 53.80
C TRP A 5 3.05 -6.84 52.84
N PHE A 6 2.49 -7.93 53.35
CA PHE A 6 1.79 -8.91 52.52
C PHE A 6 0.58 -8.32 51.81
N SER A 7 -0.24 -7.52 52.49
CA SER A 7 -1.39 -6.86 51.84
C SER A 7 -0.95 -5.88 50.76
N LEU A 8 0.12 -5.12 51.00
CA LEU A 8 0.62 -4.15 50.03
C LEU A 8 1.16 -4.83 48.76
N LEU A 9 1.93 -5.90 48.91
CA LEU A 9 2.42 -6.69 47.78
C LEU A 9 1.27 -7.33 47.00
N LEU A 10 0.25 -7.85 47.69
CA LEU A 10 -0.93 -8.43 47.06
C LEU A 10 -1.64 -7.40 46.18
N THR A 11 -1.92 -6.21 46.72
CA THR A 11 -2.57 -5.14 45.96
C THR A 11 -1.74 -4.68 44.77
N LEU A 12 -0.42 -4.60 44.93
CA LEU A 12 0.49 -4.19 43.85
C LEU A 12 0.50 -5.21 42.70
N VAL A 13 0.54 -6.51 43.02
CA VAL A 13 0.50 -7.60 42.03
C VAL A 13 -0.85 -7.63 41.31
N LEU A 14 -1.96 -7.51 42.05
CA LEU A 14 -3.29 -7.46 41.45
C LEU A 14 -3.47 -6.23 40.55
N GLY A 15 -2.99 -5.07 41.00
CA GLY A 15 -2.99 -3.85 40.20
C GLY A 15 -2.21 -4.03 38.90
N SER A 16 -0.98 -4.56 38.99
CA SER A 16 -0.14 -4.85 37.81
C SER A 16 -0.83 -5.81 36.83
N ALA A 17 -1.41 -6.91 37.34
CA ALA A 17 -2.11 -7.88 36.52
C ALA A 17 -3.28 -7.25 35.74
N LEU A 18 -4.11 -6.43 36.42
CA LEU A 18 -5.21 -5.72 35.80
C LEU A 18 -4.73 -4.70 34.75
N THR A 19 -3.69 -3.94 35.06
CA THR A 19 -3.09 -2.97 34.13
C THR A 19 -2.58 -3.66 32.87
N VAL A 20 -1.87 -4.79 33.00
CA VAL A 20 -1.37 -5.54 31.83
C VAL A 20 -2.51 -6.02 30.95
N VAL A 21 -3.58 -6.57 31.53
CA VAL A 21 -4.76 -7.01 30.77
C VAL A 21 -5.44 -5.84 30.06
N TYR A 22 -5.60 -4.72 30.75
CA TYR A 22 -6.19 -3.51 30.20
C TYR A 22 -5.39 -2.97 29.00
N VAL A 23 -4.07 -2.81 29.17
CA VAL A 23 -3.18 -2.32 28.10
C VAL A 23 -3.18 -3.30 26.92
N LYS A 24 -3.17 -4.60 27.17
CA LYS A 24 -3.25 -5.62 26.11
C LYS A 24 -4.57 -5.54 25.35
N HIS A 25 -5.69 -5.31 26.04
CA HIS A 25 -6.99 -5.15 25.40
C HIS A 25 -7.02 -3.89 24.52
N GLN A 26 -6.59 -2.75 25.07
CA GLN A 26 -6.51 -1.50 24.32
C GLN A 26 -5.60 -1.62 23.09
N SER A 27 -4.44 -2.25 23.23
CA SER A 27 -3.53 -2.50 22.11
C SER A 27 -4.20 -3.32 20.99
N ARG A 28 -4.99 -4.34 21.32
CA ARG A 28 -5.73 -5.12 20.31
C ARG A 28 -6.78 -4.27 19.59
N VAL A 29 -7.49 -3.40 20.30
CA VAL A 29 -8.51 -2.52 19.70
C VAL A 29 -7.86 -1.53 18.76
N LEU A 30 -6.84 -0.79 19.23
CA LEU A 30 -6.10 0.17 18.38
C LEU A 30 -5.49 -0.52 17.16
N PHE A 31 -4.95 -1.74 17.33
CA PHE A 31 -4.38 -2.48 16.22
C PHE A 31 -5.44 -2.91 15.20
N ALA A 32 -6.65 -3.27 15.65
CA ALA A 32 -7.75 -3.60 14.75
C ALA A 32 -8.20 -2.38 13.93
N ASP A 33 -8.28 -1.20 14.55
CA ASP A 33 -8.64 0.05 13.86
C ASP A 33 -7.59 0.42 12.81
N LEU A 34 -6.31 0.33 13.19
CA LEU A 34 -5.19 0.61 12.28
C LEU A 34 -5.22 -0.35 11.07
N ARG A 35 -5.45 -1.64 11.32
CA ARG A 35 -5.61 -2.66 10.27
C ARG A 35 -6.79 -2.37 9.34
N ASN A 36 -7.89 -1.81 9.85
CA ASN A 36 -9.05 -1.47 9.04
C ASN A 36 -8.74 -0.34 8.04
N ILE A 37 -8.10 0.73 8.52
CA ILE A 37 -7.68 1.86 7.66
C ILE A 37 -6.68 1.38 6.61
N GLN A 38 -5.70 0.56 7.03
CA GLN A 38 -4.68 0.05 6.11
C GLN A 38 -5.27 -0.84 5.01
N LYS A 39 -6.27 -1.66 5.34
CA LYS A 39 -6.99 -2.46 4.35
C LYS A 39 -7.68 -1.59 3.28
N GLN A 40 -8.25 -0.45 3.67
CA GLN A 40 -8.85 0.49 2.71
C GLN A 40 -7.82 1.08 1.76
N GLN A 41 -6.66 1.48 2.31
CA GLN A 41 -5.54 1.98 1.51
C GLN A 41 -5.03 0.91 0.53
N ASP A 42 -4.83 -0.33 0.98
CA ASP A 42 -4.37 -1.44 0.15
C ASP A 42 -5.32 -1.68 -1.04
N GLN A 43 -6.64 -1.62 -0.82
CA GLN A 43 -7.63 -1.75 -1.89
C GLN A 43 -7.48 -0.66 -2.96
N GLN A 44 -7.29 0.60 -2.54
CA GLN A 44 -7.07 1.70 -3.47
C GLN A 44 -5.77 1.55 -4.27
N VAL A 45 -4.69 1.07 -3.63
CA VAL A 45 -3.41 0.82 -4.31
C VAL A 45 -3.57 -0.27 -5.36
N ILE A 46 -4.30 -1.34 -5.05
CA ILE A 46 -4.60 -2.42 -6.01
C ILE A 46 -5.39 -1.88 -7.21
N GLU A 47 -6.45 -1.10 -6.95
CA GLU A 47 -7.26 -0.50 -8.02
C GLU A 47 -6.44 0.43 -8.90
N TRP A 48 -5.61 1.27 -8.30
CA TRP A 48 -4.73 2.18 -9.04
C TRP A 48 -3.72 1.41 -9.89
N GLY A 49 -3.10 0.35 -9.35
CA GLY A 49 -2.22 -0.53 -10.12
C GLY A 49 -2.93 -1.18 -11.31
N ARG A 50 -4.17 -1.64 -11.12
CA ARG A 50 -5.01 -2.18 -12.19
C ARG A 50 -5.31 -1.13 -13.27
N LEU A 51 -5.67 0.09 -12.87
CA LEU A 51 -5.92 1.20 -13.82
C LEU A 51 -4.66 1.56 -14.60
N GLN A 52 -3.50 1.57 -13.95
CA GLN A 52 -2.23 1.84 -14.60
C GLN A 52 -1.91 0.79 -15.67
N LEU A 53 -2.11 -0.50 -15.37
CA LEU A 53 -1.93 -1.59 -16.34
C LEU A 53 -2.89 -1.47 -17.54
N GLN A 54 -4.14 -1.06 -17.31
CA GLN A 54 -5.10 -0.78 -18.37
C GLN A 54 -4.63 0.38 -19.26
N ASN A 55 -4.14 1.47 -18.66
CA ASN A 55 -3.65 2.65 -19.39
C ASN A 55 -2.34 2.39 -20.14
N THR A 56 -1.42 1.60 -19.59
CA THR A 56 -0.19 1.22 -20.31
C THR A 56 -0.50 0.40 -21.57
N THR A 57 -1.61 -0.35 -21.58
CA THR A 57 -2.05 -1.07 -22.79
C THR A 57 -2.53 -0.10 -23.88
N LEU A 58 -3.14 1.03 -23.50
CA LEU A 58 -3.57 2.09 -24.43
C LEU A 58 -2.43 3.00 -24.88
N ALA A 59 -1.40 3.16 -24.05
CA ALA A 59 -0.28 4.07 -24.26
C ALA A 59 0.92 3.46 -24.99
N THR A 60 1.13 2.13 -24.95
CA THR A 60 2.48 1.61 -25.26
C THR A 60 2.91 1.69 -26.73
N HIS A 61 2.14 1.35 -27.77
CA HIS A 61 2.73 1.49 -29.12
C HIS A 61 1.76 1.50 -30.32
N SER A 62 0.58 0.87 -30.25
CA SER A 62 -0.25 0.71 -31.47
C SER A 62 -1.08 1.93 -31.85
N ASN A 63 -1.47 2.78 -30.88
CA ASN A 63 -2.36 3.92 -31.15
C ASN A 63 -1.64 5.10 -31.81
N VAL A 64 -0.40 5.41 -31.39
CA VAL A 64 0.39 6.49 -32.01
C VAL A 64 0.78 6.08 -33.42
N GLU A 65 1.22 4.83 -33.63
CA GLU A 65 1.61 4.35 -34.95
C GLU A 65 0.40 4.22 -35.90
N SER A 66 -0.74 3.73 -35.42
CA SER A 66 -1.97 3.62 -36.21
C SER A 66 -2.54 4.98 -36.58
N ARG A 67 -2.57 5.96 -35.65
CA ARG A 67 -2.99 7.34 -35.94
C ARG A 67 -1.99 8.07 -36.84
N ALA A 68 -0.69 7.89 -36.66
CA ALA A 68 0.31 8.48 -37.56
C ALA A 68 0.21 7.89 -38.99
N ARG A 69 -0.09 6.59 -39.11
CA ARG A 69 -0.25 5.92 -40.40
C ARG A 69 -1.59 6.28 -41.08
N LYS A 70 -2.68 6.45 -40.31
CA LYS A 70 -4.02 6.79 -40.84
C LYS A 70 -4.25 8.29 -41.03
N ASP A 71 -3.97 9.11 -40.03
CA ASP A 71 -4.27 10.54 -40.04
C ASP A 71 -3.15 11.36 -40.70
N LEU A 72 -1.88 10.94 -40.55
CA LEU A 72 -0.72 11.62 -41.16
C LEU A 72 -0.18 10.92 -42.43
N LYS A 73 -0.78 9.81 -42.87
CA LYS A 73 -0.31 9.00 -44.04
C LYS A 73 1.19 8.65 -44.01
N MET A 74 1.80 8.52 -42.84
CA MET A 74 3.22 8.16 -42.75
C MET A 74 3.44 6.72 -43.22
N ARG A 75 4.37 6.50 -44.16
CA ARG A 75 4.85 5.17 -44.56
C ARG A 75 6.23 4.93 -43.95
N LEU A 76 6.48 3.69 -43.51
CA LEU A 76 7.80 3.28 -43.04
C LEU A 76 8.76 3.27 -44.25
N PRO A 77 9.83 4.07 -44.26
CA PRO A 77 10.79 4.07 -45.37
C PRO A 77 11.54 2.73 -45.41
N GLU A 78 11.71 2.19 -46.61
CA GLU A 78 12.31 0.87 -46.88
C GLU A 78 13.83 0.84 -46.60
N ASN A 79 14.46 2.01 -46.52
CA ASN A 79 15.87 2.19 -46.18
C ASN A 79 15.97 3.05 -44.92
N VAL A 80 16.13 2.40 -43.76
CA VAL A 80 16.48 3.09 -42.52
C VAL A 80 17.95 3.49 -42.62
N GLU A 81 18.21 4.64 -43.22
CA GLU A 81 19.54 5.25 -43.20
C GLU A 81 19.78 5.79 -41.78
N LEU A 82 20.46 4.98 -40.97
CA LEU A 82 20.94 5.35 -39.64
C LEU A 82 22.03 6.40 -39.80
N VAL A 83 21.65 7.67 -39.90
CA VAL A 83 22.58 8.79 -39.76
C VAL A 83 23.02 8.84 -38.30
N ARG A 84 24.16 8.21 -38.01
CA ARG A 84 24.88 8.35 -36.75
C ARG A 84 25.33 9.80 -36.64
N LEU A 85 24.60 10.59 -35.85
CA LEU A 85 25.07 11.90 -35.42
C LEU A 85 26.34 11.69 -34.59
N LYS A 86 27.43 12.34 -35.04
CA LYS A 86 28.76 12.32 -34.42
C LYS A 86 28.80 13.24 -33.20
#